data_AF-A0A8T4WU93-F1
#
_entry.id   AF-A0A8T4WU93-F1
#
_cell.length_a   1.000
_cell.length_b   1.000
_cell.length_c   1.000
_cell.angle_alpha   90.00
_cell.angle_beta   90.00
_cell.angle_gamma   90.00
#
_symmetry.space_group_name_H-M   'P 1'
#
loop_
_entity.id
_entity.type
_entity.pdbx_description
1 polymer ?
#
loop_
_entity_poly.entity_id
_entity_poly.type
_entity_poly.pdbx_seq_one_letter_code
_entity_poly.pdbx_strand_id
1 'polypeptide(L)'
;MSSEKDLINKAKSLIKDLEINEPSKAEGFEKCETLARMAPLEVIEMIEDPEVKDGVDWLKEAHKTGFPSLIKWREAFAQIIQSLFGEVGGIKKIKRWHELEAVCDEIPESELEELNDDLRKPIEWVKKIHDRTPERRTELINKINEKTEETQE
;
A
#
# COMPACT_ATOMS: atom_id res chain seq x y z
N MET A 1 46.07 7.96 3.98
CA MET A 1 45.65 7.57 5.34
C MET A 1 44.76 8.62 6.06
N SER A 2 44.33 9.72 5.40
CA SER A 2 43.47 10.75 6.02
C SER A 2 41.97 10.46 5.92
N SER A 3 41.51 9.88 4.79
CA SER A 3 40.07 9.81 4.46
C SER A 3 39.23 8.95 5.39
N GLU A 4 39.73 7.81 5.85
CA GLU A 4 38.95 6.88 6.70
C GLU A 4 38.69 7.44 8.11
N LYS A 5 39.69 8.11 8.69
CA LYS A 5 39.53 8.77 9.99
C LYS A 5 38.53 9.92 9.92
N ASP A 6 38.54 10.65 8.81
CA ASP A 6 37.60 11.74 8.56
C ASP A 6 36.15 11.22 8.41
N LEU A 7 35.95 10.10 7.73
CA LEU A 7 34.64 9.45 7.60
C LEU A 7 34.12 8.93 8.94
N ILE A 8 34.96 8.27 9.76
CA ILE A 8 34.56 7.77 11.08
C ILE A 8 34.19 8.94 12.00
N ASN A 9 34.94 10.04 11.98
CA ASN A 9 34.64 11.22 12.79
C ASN A 9 33.33 11.88 12.35
N LYS A 10 33.08 11.97 11.04
CA LYS A 10 31.80 12.44 10.51
C LYS A 10 30.64 11.55 10.97
N ALA A 11 30.77 10.23 10.87
CA ALA A 11 29.75 9.29 11.33
C ALA A 11 29.48 9.44 12.83
N LYS A 12 30.52 9.59 13.66
CA LYS A 12 30.36 9.83 15.11
C LYS A 12 29.59 11.11 15.42
N SER A 13 29.87 12.19 14.69
CA SER A 13 29.11 13.45 14.83
C SER A 13 27.64 13.22 14.48
N LEU A 14 27.37 12.61 13.32
CA LEU A 14 26.00 12.38 12.86
C LEU A 14 25.21 11.46 13.80
N ILE A 15 25.82 10.38 14.31
CA ILE A 15 25.19 9.48 15.29
C ILE A 15 24.81 10.25 16.55
N LYS A 16 25.67 11.16 17.00
CA LYS A 16 25.39 12.01 18.16
C LYS A 16 24.28 13.00 17.88
N ASP A 17 24.32 13.68 16.73
CA ASP A 17 23.33 14.70 16.33
C ASP A 17 21.94 14.09 16.11
N LEU A 18 21.89 12.87 15.56
CA LEU A 18 20.66 12.10 15.34
C LEU A 18 20.21 11.28 16.58
N GLU A 19 21.02 11.30 17.63
CA GLU A 19 20.79 10.56 18.88
C GLU A 19 20.56 9.05 18.67
N ILE A 20 21.30 8.42 17.74
CA ILE A 20 21.18 6.98 17.46
C ILE A 20 21.89 6.21 18.57
N ASN A 21 21.14 5.89 19.62
CA ASN A 21 21.58 5.12 20.79
C ASN A 21 21.03 3.68 20.81
N GLU A 22 20.05 3.36 19.98
CA GLU A 22 19.46 2.03 19.84
C GLU A 22 18.94 1.76 18.41
N PRO A 23 18.80 0.48 18.00
CA PRO A 23 18.34 0.14 16.65
C PRO A 23 16.95 0.68 16.28
N SER A 24 16.04 0.82 17.25
CA SER A 24 14.68 1.33 17.01
C SER A 24 14.67 2.78 16.53
N LYS A 25 15.65 3.59 16.92
CA LYS A 25 15.81 4.98 16.45
C LYS A 25 16.21 5.01 14.98
N ALA A 26 17.18 4.17 14.59
CA ALA A 26 17.58 4.01 13.19
C ALA A 26 16.41 3.51 12.34
N GLU A 27 15.66 2.52 12.84
CA GLU A 27 14.44 2.02 12.20
C GLU A 27 13.37 3.12 12.00
N GLY A 28 13.28 4.08 12.92
CA GLY A 28 12.41 5.24 12.77
C GLY A 28 12.75 6.09 11.54
N PHE A 29 14.03 6.37 11.30
CA PHE A 29 14.49 7.09 10.11
C PHE A 29 14.20 6.29 8.84
N GLU A 30 14.53 5.00 8.81
CA GLU A 30 14.27 4.12 7.66
C GLU A 30 12.76 4.03 7.33
N LYS A 31 11.89 4.04 8.33
CA LYS A 31 10.43 4.10 8.13
C LYS A 31 10.01 5.41 7.47
N CYS A 32 10.55 6.55 7.89
CA CYS A 32 10.31 7.83 7.24
C CYS A 32 10.75 7.80 5.77
N GLU A 33 11.96 7.32 5.49
CA GLU A 33 12.48 7.20 4.13
C GLU A 33 11.60 6.28 3.28
N THR A 34 11.23 5.12 3.80
CA THR A 34 10.39 4.14 3.11
C THR A 34 9.00 4.70 2.80
N LEU A 35 8.35 5.32 3.77
CA LEU A 35 7.03 5.90 3.59
C LEU A 35 7.04 7.05 2.58
N ALA A 36 8.00 7.96 2.68
CA ALA A 36 8.17 9.09 1.75
C ALA A 36 8.30 8.60 0.30
N ARG A 37 9.07 7.53 0.07
CA ARG A 37 9.28 6.95 -1.27
C ARG A 37 8.06 6.20 -1.80
N MET A 38 7.28 5.56 -0.93
CA MET A 38 6.05 4.87 -1.30
C MET A 38 4.88 5.82 -1.56
N ALA A 39 4.86 6.98 -0.90
CA ALA A 39 3.75 7.93 -0.97
C ALA A 39 3.49 8.38 -2.42
N PRO A 40 2.28 8.19 -2.96
CA PRO A 40 1.91 8.76 -4.25
C PRO A 40 1.69 10.28 -4.12
N LEU A 41 1.59 10.98 -5.25
CA LEU A 41 1.53 12.45 -5.25
C LEU A 41 0.32 12.97 -4.47
N GLU A 42 -0.84 12.32 -4.64
CA GLU A 42 -2.07 12.68 -3.95
C GLU A 42 -1.94 12.60 -2.42
N VAL A 43 -1.14 11.67 -1.90
CA VAL A 43 -0.89 11.57 -0.45
C VAL A 43 0.03 12.71 0.02
N ILE A 44 1.00 13.10 -0.80
CA ILE A 44 1.90 14.22 -0.49
C ILE A 44 1.14 15.55 -0.50
N GLU A 45 0.18 15.72 -1.39
CA GLU A 45 -0.68 16.91 -1.47
C GLU A 45 -1.57 17.07 -0.22
N MET A 46 -1.87 15.99 0.50
CA MET A 46 -2.62 16.01 1.75
C MET A 46 -1.77 16.40 2.98
N ILE A 47 -0.44 16.49 2.85
CA ILE A 47 0.44 16.92 3.94
C ILE A 47 0.30 18.44 4.10
N GLU A 48 -0.21 18.87 5.26
CA GLU A 48 -0.42 20.30 5.57
C GLU A 48 0.89 21.02 5.91
N ASP A 49 1.85 20.30 6.50
CA ASP A 49 3.14 20.86 6.90
C ASP A 49 4.08 21.00 5.68
N PRO A 50 4.43 22.23 5.27
CA PRO A 50 5.29 22.45 4.11
C PRO A 50 6.71 21.93 4.32
N GLU A 51 7.25 21.93 5.55
CA GLU A 51 8.60 21.42 5.81
C GLU A 51 8.65 19.90 5.65
N VAL A 52 7.59 19.20 6.08
CA VAL A 52 7.46 17.75 5.87
C VAL A 52 7.30 17.44 4.38
N LYS A 53 6.53 18.24 3.64
CA LYS A 53 6.34 18.08 2.20
C LYS A 53 7.67 18.21 1.44
N ASP A 54 8.42 19.27 1.73
CA ASP A 54 9.76 19.50 1.16
C ASP A 54 10.72 18.35 1.51
N GLY A 55 10.63 17.83 2.75
CA GLY A 55 11.41 16.67 3.19
C GLY A 55 11.09 15.40 2.41
N VAL A 56 9.82 15.13 2.12
CA VAL A 56 9.39 13.97 1.30
C VAL A 56 9.90 14.09 -0.13
N ASP A 57 9.79 15.26 -0.74
CA ASP A 57 10.28 15.50 -2.10
C ASP A 57 11.80 15.37 -2.18
N TRP A 58 12.52 15.90 -1.19
CA TRP A 58 13.96 15.73 -1.06
C TRP A 58 14.36 14.25 -0.94
N LEU A 59 13.67 13.47 -0.10
CA LEU A 59 13.94 12.03 0.06
C LEU A 59 13.71 11.26 -1.24
N LYS A 60 12.65 11.56 -1.98
CA LYS A 60 12.39 10.94 -3.28
C LYS A 60 13.50 11.21 -4.28
N GLU A 61 14.00 12.45 -4.33
CA GLU A 61 15.07 12.85 -5.23
C GLU A 61 16.43 12.26 -4.82
N ALA A 62 16.75 12.28 -3.52
CA ALA A 62 17.99 11.74 -2.97
C ALA A 62 18.16 10.23 -3.27
N HIS A 63 17.06 9.50 -3.36
CA HIS A 63 17.03 8.06 -3.60
C HIS A 63 16.54 7.65 -4.99
N LYS A 64 16.47 8.59 -5.94
CA LYS A 64 15.92 8.36 -7.29
C LYS A 64 16.60 7.24 -8.09
N THR A 65 17.89 6.99 -7.85
CA THR A 65 18.73 6.12 -8.70
C THR A 65 18.85 4.67 -8.25
N GLY A 66 18.21 4.24 -7.16
CA GLY A 66 18.38 2.84 -6.76
C GLY A 66 17.63 2.41 -5.52
N PHE A 67 16.44 1.86 -5.73
CA PHE A 67 15.84 0.87 -4.83
C PHE A 67 15.13 -0.20 -5.66
N PRO A 68 15.86 -1.23 -6.11
CA PRO A 68 15.28 -2.35 -6.83
C PRO A 68 14.09 -2.96 -6.08
N SER A 69 14.11 -2.96 -4.74
CA SER A 69 13.00 -3.46 -3.92
C SER A 69 11.68 -2.73 -4.15
N LEU A 70 11.67 -1.38 -4.23
CA LEU A 70 10.42 -0.63 -4.46
C LEU A 70 9.93 -0.76 -5.91
N ILE A 71 10.84 -0.86 -6.88
CA ILE A 71 10.49 -1.14 -8.27
C ILE A 71 9.86 -2.52 -8.37
N LYS A 72 10.51 -3.55 -7.83
CA LYS A 72 9.98 -4.92 -7.74
C LYS A 72 8.65 -4.97 -7.02
N TRP A 73 8.48 -4.20 -5.95
CA TRP A 73 7.21 -4.10 -5.24
C TRP A 73 6.09 -3.54 -6.10
N ARG A 74 6.36 -2.48 -6.88
CA ARG A 74 5.39 -1.92 -7.85
C ARG A 74 5.08 -2.90 -8.98
N GLU A 75 6.08 -3.64 -9.46
CA GLU A 75 5.89 -4.70 -10.46
C GLU A 75 5.02 -5.84 -9.91
N ALA A 76 5.31 -6.31 -8.70
CA ALA A 76 4.50 -7.29 -7.97
C ALA A 76 3.06 -6.79 -7.79
N PHE A 77 2.88 -5.53 -7.38
CA PHE A 77 1.56 -4.90 -7.27
C PHE A 77 0.80 -4.99 -8.60
N ALA A 78 1.43 -4.59 -9.71
CA ALA A 78 0.82 -4.62 -11.03
C ALA A 78 0.45 -6.06 -11.47
N GLN A 79 1.31 -7.04 -11.20
CA GLN A 79 1.05 -8.45 -11.49
C GLN A 79 -0.12 -8.99 -10.67
N ILE A 80 -0.22 -8.65 -9.38
CA ILE A 80 -1.33 -9.06 -8.53
C ILE A 80 -2.66 -8.47 -9.04
N ILE A 81 -2.69 -7.20 -9.47
CA ILE A 81 -3.87 -6.63 -10.14
C ILE A 81 -4.27 -7.48 -11.35
N GLN A 82 -3.32 -7.78 -12.24
CA GLN A 82 -3.59 -8.55 -13.45
C GLN A 82 -4.12 -9.95 -13.13
N SER A 83 -3.51 -10.64 -12.16
CA SER A 83 -3.92 -11.97 -11.70
C SER A 83 -5.35 -11.96 -11.17
N LEU A 84 -5.65 -11.07 -10.23
CA LEU A 84 -6.99 -10.98 -9.61
C LEU A 84 -8.07 -10.65 -10.64
N PHE A 85 -7.78 -9.73 -11.57
CA PHE A 85 -8.70 -9.43 -12.66
C PHE A 85 -8.91 -10.65 -13.56
N GLY A 86 -7.85 -11.40 -13.87
CA GLY A 86 -7.92 -12.65 -14.64
C GLY A 86 -8.75 -13.73 -13.95
N GLU A 87 -8.51 -13.97 -12.67
CA GLU A 87 -9.16 -15.00 -11.84
C GLU A 87 -10.68 -14.84 -11.80
N VAL A 88 -11.18 -13.61 -11.71
CA VAL A 88 -12.63 -13.33 -11.72
C VAL A 88 -13.23 -13.24 -13.13
N GLY A 89 -12.43 -13.47 -14.18
CA GLY A 89 -12.84 -13.47 -15.59
C GLY A 89 -12.88 -12.09 -16.26
N GLY A 90 -12.06 -11.16 -15.78
CA GLY A 90 -11.73 -9.89 -16.43
C GLY A 90 -12.63 -8.71 -16.06
N ILE A 91 -12.25 -7.53 -16.56
CA ILE A 91 -12.91 -6.24 -16.27
C ILE A 91 -14.42 -6.24 -16.58
N LYS A 92 -14.88 -7.00 -17.59
CA LYS A 92 -16.32 -7.06 -17.93
C LYS A 92 -17.14 -7.64 -16.78
N LYS A 93 -16.65 -8.71 -16.13
CA LYS A 93 -17.35 -9.31 -14.99
C LYS A 93 -17.28 -8.42 -13.75
N ILE A 94 -16.16 -7.75 -13.52
CA ILE A 94 -16.02 -6.78 -12.42
C ILE A 94 -17.01 -5.62 -12.58
N LYS A 95 -17.17 -5.08 -13.80
CA LYS A 95 -18.18 -4.05 -14.07
C LYS A 95 -19.61 -4.54 -13.80
N ARG A 96 -19.94 -5.77 -14.20
CA ARG A 96 -21.24 -6.38 -13.91
C ARG A 96 -21.45 -6.64 -12.41
N TRP A 97 -20.40 -7.02 -11.69
CA TRP A 97 -20.44 -7.13 -10.23
C TRP A 97 -20.77 -5.78 -9.58
N HIS A 98 -20.11 -4.71 -10.02
CA HIS A 98 -20.38 -3.37 -9.51
C HIS A 98 -21.80 -2.88 -9.82
N GLU A 99 -22.33 -3.18 -11.01
CA GLU A 99 -23.75 -2.93 -11.33
C GLU A 99 -24.69 -3.72 -10.41
N LEU A 100 -24.36 -4.97 -10.10
CA LEU A 100 -25.14 -5.79 -9.16
C LEU A 100 -25.11 -5.20 -7.74
N GLU A 101 -23.95 -4.73 -7.25
CA GLU A 101 -23.84 -4.03 -5.96
C GLU A 101 -24.83 -2.86 -5.89
N ALA A 102 -24.81 -1.97 -6.90
CA ALA A 102 -25.68 -0.81 -6.96
C ALA A 102 -27.17 -1.19 -6.96
N VAL A 103 -27.57 -2.22 -7.71
CA VAL A 103 -28.95 -2.71 -7.73
C VAL A 103 -29.34 -3.30 -6.37
N CYS A 104 -28.50 -4.15 -5.78
CA CYS A 104 -28.77 -4.79 -4.49
C CYS A 104 -28.91 -3.79 -3.34
N ASP A 105 -28.12 -2.71 -3.36
CA ASP A 105 -28.16 -1.65 -2.34
C ASP A 105 -29.48 -0.88 -2.34
N GLU A 106 -30.12 -0.75 -3.51
CA GLU A 106 -31.42 -0.07 -3.66
C GLU A 106 -32.62 -0.92 -3.21
N ILE A 107 -32.47 -2.25 -3.12
CA ILE A 107 -33.57 -3.14 -2.74
C ILE A 107 -33.91 -2.95 -1.24
N PRO A 108 -35.16 -2.55 -0.91
CA PRO A 108 -35.60 -2.42 0.49
C PRO A 108 -35.64 -3.79 1.19
N GLU A 109 -35.41 -3.79 2.51
CA GLU A 109 -35.48 -5.03 3.30
C GLU A 109 -36.85 -5.71 3.23
N SER A 110 -37.93 -4.93 3.16
CA SER A 110 -39.29 -5.45 3.01
C SER A 110 -39.50 -6.23 1.71
N GLU A 111 -38.81 -5.84 0.63
CA GLU A 111 -38.88 -6.58 -0.64
C GLU A 111 -38.02 -7.85 -0.60
N LEU A 112 -36.94 -7.86 0.20
CA LEU A 112 -36.11 -9.05 0.40
C LEU A 112 -36.84 -10.16 1.15
N GLU A 113 -37.68 -9.81 2.13
CA GLU A 113 -38.48 -10.77 2.91
C GLU A 113 -39.47 -11.57 2.03
N GLU A 114 -39.89 -11.02 0.90
CA GLU A 114 -40.80 -11.66 -0.06
C GLU A 114 -40.08 -12.56 -1.08
N LEU A 115 -38.74 -12.50 -1.17
CA LEU A 115 -37.95 -13.32 -2.09
C LEU A 115 -37.68 -14.71 -1.53
N ASN A 116 -37.55 -15.69 -2.43
CA ASN A 116 -37.05 -17.01 -2.07
C ASN A 116 -35.55 -16.99 -1.73
N ASP A 117 -35.09 -18.02 -1.04
CA ASP A 117 -33.71 -18.12 -0.56
C ASP A 117 -32.64 -18.08 -1.66
N ASP A 118 -32.96 -18.55 -2.87
CA ASP A 118 -32.00 -18.62 -3.99
C ASP A 118 -31.62 -17.22 -4.51
N LEU A 119 -32.53 -16.24 -4.39
CA LEU A 119 -32.28 -14.84 -4.75
C LEU A 119 -31.94 -13.99 -3.53
N ARG A 120 -32.64 -14.21 -2.41
CA ARG A 120 -32.46 -13.44 -1.18
C ARG A 120 -31.05 -13.55 -0.61
N LYS A 121 -30.50 -14.77 -0.49
CA LYS A 121 -29.18 -14.99 0.11
C LYS A 121 -28.04 -14.34 -0.67
N PRO A 122 -27.93 -14.46 -2.01
CA PRO A 122 -26.92 -13.73 -2.78
C PRO A 122 -27.01 -12.22 -2.63
N ILE A 123 -28.23 -11.65 -2.62
CA ILE A 123 -28.41 -10.20 -2.43
C ILE A 123 -27.92 -9.78 -1.04
N GLU A 124 -28.32 -10.52 0.01
CA GLU A 124 -27.82 -10.27 1.37
C GLU A 124 -26.29 -10.36 1.47
N TRP A 125 -25.65 -11.29 0.75
CA TRP A 125 -24.19 -11.39 0.73
C TRP A 125 -23.53 -10.19 0.06
N VAL A 126 -24.08 -9.74 -1.08
CA VAL A 126 -23.58 -8.57 -1.80
C VAL A 126 -23.66 -7.33 -0.90
N LYS A 127 -24.81 -7.09 -0.25
CA LYS A 127 -25.01 -5.93 0.65
C LYS A 127 -24.04 -5.91 1.85
N LYS A 128 -23.55 -7.08 2.30
CA LYS A 128 -22.67 -7.22 3.48
C LYS A 128 -21.17 -7.27 3.15
N ILE A 129 -20.79 -7.45 1.90
CA ILE A 129 -19.39 -7.75 1.55
C ILE A 129 -18.43 -6.56 1.73
N HIS A 130 -18.96 -5.33 1.80
CA HIS A 130 -18.16 -4.12 1.98
C HIS A 130 -17.58 -3.94 3.40
N ASP A 131 -18.10 -4.66 4.40
CA ASP A 131 -17.70 -4.51 5.80
C ASP A 131 -16.25 -4.96 6.10
N ARG A 132 -15.65 -5.81 5.25
CA ARG A 132 -14.32 -6.41 5.47
C ARG A 132 -13.17 -5.62 4.83
N THR A 133 -13.26 -4.31 4.79
CA THR A 133 -12.35 -3.49 3.96
C THR A 133 -10.91 -3.41 4.52
N PRO A 134 -10.66 -3.20 5.82
CA PRO A 134 -9.30 -3.17 6.36
C PRO A 134 -8.55 -4.51 6.25
N GLU A 135 -9.20 -5.62 6.57
CA GLU A 135 -8.59 -6.95 6.55
C GLU A 135 -8.18 -7.35 5.13
N ARG A 136 -9.06 -7.11 4.14
CA ARG A 136 -8.75 -7.34 2.72
C ARG A 136 -7.58 -6.51 2.24
N ARG A 137 -7.43 -5.26 2.70
CA ARG A 137 -6.27 -4.42 2.34
C ARG A 137 -4.97 -5.01 2.88
N THR A 138 -4.96 -5.43 4.15
CA THR A 138 -3.79 -6.06 4.76
C THR A 138 -3.40 -7.35 4.06
N GLU A 139 -4.37 -8.21 3.74
CA GLU A 139 -4.13 -9.46 2.99
C GLU A 139 -3.48 -9.18 1.62
N LEU A 140 -4.02 -8.21 0.87
CA LEU A 140 -3.47 -7.84 -0.44
C LEU A 140 -2.06 -7.26 -0.34
N ILE A 141 -1.78 -6.41 0.65
CA ILE A 141 -0.44 -5.87 0.89
C ILE A 141 0.55 -7.01 1.20
N ASN A 142 0.17 -7.97 2.04
CA ASN A 142 1.01 -9.13 2.34
C ASN A 142 1.28 -9.97 1.09
N LYS A 143 0.26 -10.24 0.27
CA LYS A 143 0.42 -10.97 -1.00
C LYS A 143 1.37 -10.27 -1.96
N ILE A 144 1.35 -8.93 -2.01
CA ILE A 144 2.28 -8.14 -2.82
C ILE A 144 3.72 -8.26 -2.27
N ASN A 145 3.87 -8.19 -0.94
CA ASN A 145 5.18 -8.33 -0.29
C ASN A 145 5.79 -9.72 -0.55
N GLU A 146 5.01 -10.80 -0.34
CA GLU A 146 5.43 -12.18 -0.65
C GLU A 146 5.88 -12.30 -2.11
N LYS A 147 5.11 -11.73 -3.04
CA LYS A 147 5.46 -11.75 -4.47
C LYS A 147 6.75 -10.99 -4.79
N THR A 148 7.01 -9.93 -4.05
CA THR A 148 8.23 -9.12 -4.16
C THR A 148 9.46 -9.89 -3.70
N GLU A 149 9.30 -10.77 -2.70
CA GLU A 149 10.36 -11.64 -2.18
C GLU A 149 10.68 -12.80 -3.14
N GLU A 150 9.66 -13.41 -3.77
CA GLU A 150 9.86 -14.45 -4.81
C GLU A 150 10.69 -13.97 -6.00
N THR A 151 10.69 -12.67 -6.29
CA THR A 151 11.49 -12.07 -7.37
C THR A 151 12.91 -11.69 -6.95
N GLN A 152 13.33 -12.04 -5.72
CA GLN A 152 14.69 -11.84 -5.20
C GLN A 152 15.59 -13.07 -5.33
N GLU A 153 15.00 -14.26 -5.50
CA GLU A 153 15.69 -15.53 -5.80
C GLU A 153 15.93 -15.71 -7.31
#